data_AF-M7BJI8-F1
#
_entry.id   AF-M7BJI8-F1
#
_cell.length_a   1.000
_cell.length_b   1.000
_cell.length_c   1.000
_cell.angle_alpha   90.00
_cell.angle_beta   90.00
_cell.angle_gamma   90.00
#
_symmetry.space_group_name_H-M   'P 1'
#
loop_
_entity.id
_entity.type
_entity.pdbx_description
1 polymer ?
#
loop_
_entity_poly.entity_id
_entity_poly.type
_entity_poly.pdbx_seq_one_letter_code
_entity_poly.pdbx_strand_id
1 'polypeptide(L)'
;VNHPCYPEGYQETTKAASIHSIPCTASHLLTLSQASWNATLVGTGNATECRMAIKQIFNFTACGQSQSCTFDGIYQPPVNGEFFAFSAFYYTFSFLNLTRGQPLAIVEDTVQKFCARNWTDLKSSYPKEKEQRLREYCANANYILALLLDAYKFNQTSWSSIRFQMKAADTDIGWALGYVLNLTNMIPAEAPEQAKGQERGLWAATIFFIVLTLA
;
A
#
# COMPACT_ATOMS: atom_id res chain seq x y z
N VAL A 1 11.03 3.27 27.03
CA VAL A 1 11.57 2.85 25.73
C VAL A 1 11.34 3.99 24.76
N ASN A 2 12.40 4.56 24.20
CA ASN A 2 12.26 5.64 23.24
C ASN A 2 11.70 5.08 21.94
N HIS A 3 10.70 5.75 21.37
CA HIS A 3 9.98 5.32 20.18
C HIS A 3 10.06 6.41 19.11
N PRO A 4 11.02 6.33 18.16
CA PRO A 4 11.30 7.44 17.24
C PRO A 4 10.16 7.75 16.27
N CYS A 5 9.29 6.78 16.01
CA CYS A 5 8.13 6.98 15.15
C CYS A 5 6.92 7.62 15.86
N TYR A 6 6.94 7.71 17.20
CA TYR A 6 5.89 8.40 17.93
C TYR A 6 6.27 9.88 18.10
N PRO A 7 5.28 10.79 18.04
CA PRO A 7 5.56 12.22 18.14
C PRO A 7 6.10 12.58 19.52
N GLU A 8 6.96 13.59 19.56
CA GLU A 8 7.55 14.08 20.81
C GLU A 8 6.45 14.48 21.82
N GLY A 9 6.60 14.05 23.07
CA GLY A 9 5.62 14.32 24.13
C GLY A 9 4.41 13.37 24.16
N TYR A 10 4.31 12.43 23.21
CA TYR A 10 3.39 11.29 23.33
C TYR A 10 4.00 10.19 24.19
N GLN A 11 3.19 9.60 25.07
CA GLN A 11 3.58 8.44 25.85
C GLN A 11 2.43 7.44 25.95
N GLU A 12 2.76 6.15 25.96
CA GLU A 12 1.81 5.07 26.15
C GLU A 12 2.45 3.95 26.95
N THR A 13 1.71 3.38 27.89
CA THR A 13 2.14 2.20 28.63
C THR A 13 1.40 0.98 28.11
N THR A 14 2.14 -0.02 27.65
CA THR A 14 1.58 -1.28 27.15
C THR A 14 2.24 -2.48 27.83
N LYS A 15 1.53 -3.60 27.88
CA LYS A 15 2.08 -4.86 28.39
C LYS A 15 2.97 -5.48 27.31
N ALA A 16 4.17 -5.89 27.69
CA ALA A 16 5.08 -6.59 26.77
C ALA A 16 4.40 -7.82 26.15
N ALA A 17 3.65 -8.61 26.92
CA ALA A 17 2.90 -9.74 26.41
C ALA A 17 1.94 -9.40 25.24
N SER A 18 1.32 -8.22 25.24
CA SER A 18 0.42 -7.80 24.16
C SER A 18 1.14 -7.53 22.85
N ILE A 19 2.43 -7.18 22.91
CA ILE A 19 3.27 -6.97 21.72
C ILE A 19 3.65 -8.33 21.12
N HIS A 20 4.01 -9.32 21.94
CA HIS A 20 4.56 -10.61 21.48
C HIS A 20 3.51 -11.73 21.30
N SER A 21 2.23 -11.46 21.55
CA SER A 21 1.17 -12.46 21.43
C SER A 21 0.72 -12.76 19.99
N ILE A 22 1.26 -12.05 18.99
CA ILE A 22 0.82 -12.15 17.59
C ILE A 22 1.92 -12.86 16.77
N PRO A 23 1.57 -13.72 15.78
CA PRO A 23 2.57 -14.45 15.00
C PRO A 23 3.68 -13.59 14.38
N CYS A 24 3.36 -12.36 13.95
CA CYS A 24 4.30 -11.42 13.33
C CYS A 24 5.37 -10.88 14.28
N THR A 25 5.16 -11.00 15.60
CA THR A 25 6.04 -10.49 16.66
C THR A 25 6.53 -11.61 17.60
N ALA A 26 6.17 -12.86 17.28
CA ALA A 26 6.51 -14.05 18.05
C ALA A 26 7.99 -14.45 17.96
N SER A 27 8.73 -13.93 16.98
CA SER A 27 10.17 -14.20 16.76
C SER A 27 11.06 -13.68 17.90
N HIS A 28 10.55 -12.77 18.73
CA HIS A 28 11.20 -12.37 19.97
C HIS A 28 10.60 -13.15 21.15
N LEU A 29 11.17 -14.33 21.42
CA LEU A 29 10.83 -15.12 22.59
C LEU A 29 11.12 -14.33 23.87
N LEU A 30 10.08 -13.82 24.53
CA LEU A 30 10.19 -13.25 25.86
C LEU A 30 10.40 -14.36 26.89
N THR A 31 11.28 -14.14 27.86
CA THR A 31 11.27 -14.95 29.07
C THR A 31 9.97 -14.71 29.85
N LEU A 32 9.51 -15.68 30.65
CA LEU A 32 8.30 -15.55 31.49
C LEU A 32 8.33 -14.31 32.42
N SER A 33 9.53 -13.86 32.81
CA SER A 33 9.75 -12.63 33.59
C SER A 33 9.60 -11.33 32.79
N GLN A 34 9.80 -11.36 31.47
CA GLN A 34 9.64 -10.21 30.57
C GLN A 34 8.19 -10.04 30.10
N ALA A 35 7.40 -11.12 30.06
CA ALA A 35 6.00 -11.09 29.63
C ALA A 35 5.09 -10.25 30.56
N SER A 36 5.43 -10.12 31.84
CA SER A 36 4.65 -9.38 32.85
C SER A 36 5.03 -7.90 32.99
N TRP A 37 6.07 -7.43 32.28
CA TRP A 37 6.55 -6.05 32.36
C TRP A 37 5.66 -5.07 31.58
N ASN A 38 5.38 -3.92 32.19
CA ASN A 38 4.76 -2.77 31.54
C ASN A 38 5.86 -1.91 30.88
N ALA A 39 5.86 -1.81 29.56
CA ALA A 39 6.76 -0.95 28.82
C ALA A 39 6.08 0.40 28.56
N THR A 40 6.69 1.48 29.06
CA THR A 40 6.33 2.85 28.67
C THR A 40 7.09 3.23 27.41
N LEU A 41 6.35 3.44 26.32
CA LEU A 41 6.84 3.97 25.06
C LEU A 41 6.80 5.49 25.12
N VAL A 42 7.90 6.16 24.80
CA VAL A 42 8.03 7.62 24.84
C VAL A 42 8.44 8.10 23.46
N GLY A 43 7.61 8.93 22.83
CA GLY A 43 7.86 9.43 21.49
C GLY A 43 8.98 10.46 21.43
N THR A 44 9.82 10.38 20.40
CA THR A 44 10.93 11.32 20.14
C THR A 44 10.82 12.05 18.81
N GLY A 45 9.88 11.68 17.94
CA GLY A 45 9.58 12.42 16.69
C GLY A 45 10.71 12.42 15.64
N ASN A 46 11.65 11.47 15.69
CA ASN A 46 12.78 11.43 14.76
C ASN A 46 12.48 10.53 13.56
N ALA A 47 12.14 11.14 12.41
CA ALA A 47 11.82 10.40 11.18
C ALA A 47 12.99 9.53 10.69
N THR A 48 14.24 9.99 10.80
CA THR A 48 15.41 9.23 10.35
C THR A 48 15.60 7.97 11.19
N GLU A 49 15.58 8.10 12.52
CA GLU A 49 15.63 6.96 13.44
C GLU A 49 14.42 6.05 13.27
N CYS A 50 13.24 6.61 13.03
CA CYS A 50 12.03 5.84 12.75
C CYS A 50 12.20 4.97 11.51
N ARG A 51 12.65 5.55 10.39
CA ARG A 51 12.89 4.81 9.15
C ARG A 51 13.97 3.75 9.32
N MET A 52 15.03 4.03 10.08
CA MET A 52 16.05 3.03 10.42
C MET A 52 15.48 1.86 11.23
N ALA A 53 14.69 2.14 12.26
CA ALA A 53 14.04 1.11 13.09
C ALA A 53 13.07 0.25 12.25
N ILE A 54 12.28 0.88 11.38
CA ILE A 54 11.40 0.17 10.45
C ILE A 54 12.20 -0.73 9.50
N LYS A 55 13.31 -0.25 8.95
CA LYS A 55 14.15 -1.05 8.04
C LYS A 55 14.69 -2.34 8.68
N GLN A 56 14.75 -2.43 10.00
CA GLN A 56 15.21 -3.64 10.70
C GLN A 56 14.21 -4.81 10.61
N ILE A 57 12.94 -4.56 10.27
CA ILE A 57 11.95 -5.64 10.10
C ILE A 57 12.06 -6.35 8.73
N PHE A 58 12.89 -5.82 7.83
CA PHE A 58 13.11 -6.37 6.49
C PHE A 58 14.52 -6.97 6.39
N ASN A 59 14.65 -8.20 5.88
CA ASN A 59 15.95 -8.77 5.59
C ASN A 59 16.39 -8.46 4.15
N PHE A 60 17.04 -7.31 3.96
CA PHE A 60 17.57 -6.94 2.65
C PHE A 60 18.83 -7.72 2.23
N THR A 61 19.53 -8.39 3.16
CA THR A 61 20.77 -9.14 2.86
C THR A 61 20.50 -10.56 2.34
N ALA A 62 19.30 -11.11 2.57
CA ALA A 62 18.86 -12.39 2.02
C ALA A 62 18.79 -12.40 0.48
N CYS A 63 18.69 -11.22 -0.11
CA CYS A 63 18.82 -11.03 -1.54
C CYS A 63 20.27 -11.21 -1.96
N GLY A 64 20.61 -12.38 -2.48
CA GLY A 64 21.94 -12.65 -3.04
C GLY A 64 22.34 -11.62 -4.10
N GLN A 65 23.64 -11.56 -4.41
CA GLN A 65 24.24 -10.54 -5.30
C GLN A 65 23.69 -10.53 -6.74
N SER A 66 23.02 -11.59 -7.19
CA SER A 66 22.70 -11.83 -8.62
C SER A 66 21.22 -11.88 -8.97
N GLN A 67 20.28 -11.68 -8.03
CA GLN A 67 18.84 -11.79 -8.31
C GLN A 67 18.08 -10.53 -7.90
N SER A 68 17.24 -10.02 -8.82
CA SER A 68 16.29 -8.95 -8.51
C SER A 68 15.28 -9.47 -7.48
N CYS A 69 15.22 -8.80 -6.33
CA CYS A 69 14.39 -9.19 -5.20
C CYS A 69 13.75 -7.95 -4.55
N THR A 70 12.80 -8.20 -3.65
CA THR A 70 12.33 -7.21 -2.68
C THR A 70 13.19 -7.19 -1.41
N PHE A 71 12.77 -7.97 -0.42
CA PHE A 71 13.36 -8.25 0.88
C PHE A 71 13.10 -9.74 1.19
N ASP A 72 13.75 -10.28 2.22
CA ASP A 72 13.65 -11.68 2.65
C ASP A 72 13.96 -12.70 1.54
N GLY A 73 14.74 -12.31 0.53
CA GLY A 73 15.09 -13.16 -0.62
C GLY A 73 13.93 -13.41 -1.59
N ILE A 74 12.82 -12.68 -1.49
CA ILE A 74 11.66 -12.86 -2.35
C ILE A 74 11.91 -12.18 -3.70
N TYR A 75 11.85 -12.96 -4.78
CA TYR A 75 12.01 -12.48 -6.14
C TYR A 75 11.01 -11.36 -6.48
N GLN A 76 11.52 -10.31 -7.13
CA GLN A 76 10.71 -9.26 -7.74
C GLN A 76 11.37 -8.80 -9.04
N PRO A 77 10.67 -8.72 -10.18
CA PRO A 77 11.22 -8.06 -11.35
C PRO A 77 11.44 -6.56 -11.10
N PRO A 78 12.28 -5.88 -11.91
CA PRO A 78 12.37 -4.43 -11.88
C PRO A 78 11.00 -3.78 -12.08
N VAL A 79 10.69 -2.75 -11.30
CA VAL A 79 9.44 -2.00 -11.43
C VAL A 79 9.35 -1.33 -12.80
N ASN A 80 8.20 -1.48 -13.46
CA ASN A 80 7.97 -0.97 -14.81
C ASN A 80 6.51 -0.57 -15.00
N GLY A 81 6.27 0.58 -15.63
CA GLY A 81 4.93 1.13 -15.87
C GLY A 81 4.39 1.99 -14.72
N GLU A 82 3.11 2.36 -14.83
CA GLU A 82 2.36 3.13 -13.84
C GLU A 82 1.74 2.20 -12.78
N PHE A 83 1.75 2.63 -11.52
CA PHE A 83 1.22 1.89 -10.38
C PHE A 83 0.17 2.72 -9.64
N PHE A 84 -0.90 2.07 -9.19
CA PHE A 84 -1.83 2.67 -8.23
C PHE A 84 -1.52 2.19 -6.81
N ALA A 85 -1.23 3.12 -5.91
CA ALA A 85 -1.06 2.87 -4.48
C ALA A 85 -2.36 3.28 -3.75
N PHE A 86 -3.16 2.28 -3.35
CA PHE A 86 -4.48 2.44 -2.75
C PHE A 86 -4.50 1.99 -1.28
N SER A 87 -5.67 2.01 -0.63
CA SER A 87 -5.84 1.64 0.78
C SER A 87 -4.93 2.44 1.72
N ALA A 88 -4.16 1.80 2.60
CA ALA A 88 -3.34 2.47 3.60
C ALA A 88 -2.30 3.42 2.98
N PHE A 89 -1.73 3.09 1.80
CA PHE A 89 -0.86 4.01 1.07
C PHE A 89 -1.56 5.34 0.80
N TYR A 90 -2.78 5.27 0.25
CA TYR A 90 -3.58 6.45 -0.06
C TYR A 90 -3.97 7.21 1.21
N TYR A 91 -4.52 6.56 2.24
CA TYR A 91 -5.02 7.28 3.41
C TYR A 91 -3.92 8.01 4.19
N THR A 92 -2.74 7.38 4.34
CA THR A 92 -1.58 8.02 4.97
C THR A 92 -1.09 9.21 4.15
N PHE A 93 -0.92 9.05 2.84
CA PHE A 93 -0.41 10.13 1.99
C PHE A 93 -1.47 11.23 1.79
N SER A 94 -2.75 10.88 1.74
CA SER A 94 -3.84 11.85 1.64
C SER A 94 -3.92 12.73 2.88
N PHE A 95 -3.73 12.16 4.08
CA PHE A 95 -3.66 12.95 5.31
C PHE A 95 -2.50 13.96 5.29
N LEU A 96 -1.34 13.55 4.76
CA LEU A 96 -0.18 14.40 4.59
C LEU A 96 -0.25 15.31 3.34
N ASN A 97 -1.36 15.28 2.59
CA ASN A 97 -1.54 16.00 1.33
C ASN A 97 -0.48 15.65 0.26
N LEU A 98 -0.07 14.39 0.16
CA LEU A 98 0.97 13.85 -0.72
C LEU A 98 0.45 13.00 -1.90
N THR A 99 -0.84 13.13 -2.24
CA THR A 99 -1.48 12.34 -3.31
C THR A 99 -1.48 13.03 -4.69
N ARG A 100 -0.92 14.24 -4.81
CA ARG A 100 -0.96 15.06 -6.03
C ARG A 100 0.23 14.83 -6.96
N GLY A 101 0.98 13.74 -6.76
CA GLY A 101 2.16 13.42 -7.57
C GLY A 101 3.38 14.28 -7.24
N GLN A 102 3.54 14.67 -5.97
CA GLN A 102 4.69 15.43 -5.52
C GLN A 102 6.02 14.70 -5.78
N PRO A 103 7.11 15.44 -6.10
CA PRO A 103 8.44 14.85 -6.20
C PRO A 103 8.85 14.17 -4.89
N LEU A 104 9.65 13.11 -4.99
CA LEU A 104 10.11 12.33 -3.84
C LEU A 104 10.76 13.20 -2.75
N ALA A 105 11.58 14.18 -3.12
CA ALA A 105 12.20 15.09 -2.16
C ALA A 105 11.18 15.88 -1.31
N ILE A 106 10.05 16.28 -1.91
CA ILE A 106 8.97 16.99 -1.19
C ILE A 106 8.24 16.02 -0.26
N VAL A 107 8.06 14.78 -0.68
CA VAL A 107 7.46 13.71 0.14
C VAL A 107 8.33 13.46 1.37
N GLU A 108 9.64 13.24 1.19
CA GLU A 108 10.58 13.00 2.29
C GLU A 108 10.67 14.19 3.25
N ASP A 109 10.75 15.43 2.73
CA ASP A 109 10.73 16.65 3.54
C ASP A 109 9.42 16.81 4.33
N THR A 110 8.27 16.52 3.71
CA THR A 110 6.96 16.59 4.38
C THR A 110 6.87 15.58 5.53
N VAL A 111 7.34 14.35 5.31
CA VAL A 111 7.37 13.31 6.35
C VAL A 111 8.31 13.69 7.49
N GLN A 112 9.51 14.20 7.17
CA GLN A 112 10.47 14.68 8.15
C GLN A 112 9.87 15.77 9.04
N LYS A 113 9.26 16.80 8.43
CA LYS A 113 8.62 17.91 9.13
C LYS A 113 7.44 17.46 9.97
N PHE A 114 6.62 16.55 9.46
CA PHE A 114 5.46 16.03 10.19
C PHE A 114 5.88 15.26 11.45
N CYS A 115 6.87 14.36 11.34
CA CYS A 115 7.37 13.57 12.46
C CYS A 115 7.97 14.44 13.58
N ALA A 116 8.62 15.56 13.23
CA ALA A 116 9.24 16.47 14.18
C ALA A 116 8.23 17.32 14.98
N ARG A 117 6.92 17.22 14.70
CA ARG A 117 5.89 17.94 15.45
C ARG A 117 5.63 17.26 16.78
N ASN A 118 5.50 18.06 17.83
CA ASN A 118 5.12 17.54 19.14
C ASN A 118 3.63 17.17 19.20
N TRP A 119 3.29 16.32 20.18
CA TRP A 119 1.95 15.77 20.31
C TRP A 119 0.86 16.80 20.57
N THR A 120 1.15 17.85 21.35
CA THR A 120 0.19 18.92 21.65
C THR A 120 -0.19 19.70 20.39
N ASP A 121 0.80 20.03 19.57
CA ASP A 121 0.63 20.72 18.28
C ASP A 121 -0.12 19.85 17.25
N LEU A 122 0.16 18.54 17.20
CA LEU A 122 -0.59 17.62 16.35
C LEU A 122 -2.07 17.57 16.74
N LYS A 123 -2.38 17.43 18.02
CA LYS A 123 -3.78 17.38 18.49
C LYS A 123 -4.55 18.67 18.21
N SER A 124 -3.91 19.83 18.39
CA SER A 124 -4.56 21.13 18.11
C SER A 124 -4.78 21.35 16.61
N SER A 125 -3.86 20.86 15.78
CA SER A 125 -3.94 20.99 14.32
C SER A 125 -4.92 20.03 13.66
N TYR A 126 -5.12 18.85 14.25
CA TYR A 126 -5.98 17.80 13.71
C TYR A 126 -7.02 17.32 14.74
N PRO A 127 -7.89 18.21 15.26
CA PRO A 127 -8.79 17.89 16.37
C PRO A 127 -9.90 16.88 16.00
N LYS A 128 -10.11 16.66 14.70
CA LYS A 128 -11.09 15.69 14.19
C LYS A 128 -10.48 14.31 13.94
N GLU A 129 -9.15 14.19 13.93
CA GLU A 129 -8.48 12.92 13.70
C GLU A 129 -8.44 12.11 14.99
N LYS A 130 -8.63 10.79 14.89
CA LYS A 130 -8.57 9.93 16.08
C LYS A 130 -7.13 9.87 16.57
N GLU A 131 -6.91 10.09 17.86
CA GLU A 131 -5.56 10.09 18.45
C GLU A 131 -4.79 8.79 18.14
N GLN A 132 -5.46 7.63 18.14
CA GLN A 132 -4.82 6.36 17.81
C GLN A 132 -4.25 6.33 16.39
N ARG A 133 -4.91 6.99 15.43
CA ARG A 133 -4.41 7.12 14.05
C ARG A 133 -3.40 8.25 13.93
N LEU A 134 -3.66 9.37 14.60
CA LEU A 134 -2.82 10.56 14.53
C LEU A 134 -1.37 10.28 14.95
N ARG A 135 -1.18 9.50 16.02
CA ARG A 135 0.16 9.09 16.50
C ARG A 135 0.90 8.18 15.52
N GLU A 136 0.19 7.49 14.63
CA GLU A 136 0.75 6.45 13.74
C GLU A 136 1.17 7.02 12.37
N TYR A 137 0.73 8.22 11.96
CA TYR A 137 1.05 8.74 10.63
C TYR A 137 2.55 8.87 10.36
N CYS A 138 3.37 9.23 11.37
CA CYS A 138 4.82 9.27 11.21
C CYS A 138 5.40 7.87 10.94
N ALA A 139 4.98 6.86 11.72
CA ALA A 139 5.36 5.46 11.51
C ALA A 139 4.92 4.96 10.13
N ASN A 140 3.64 5.17 9.79
CA ASN A 140 3.03 4.71 8.54
C ASN A 140 3.71 5.33 7.32
N ALA A 141 4.02 6.63 7.35
CA ALA A 141 4.67 7.30 6.24
C ALA A 141 6.11 6.80 6.04
N ASN A 142 6.88 6.62 7.13
CA ASN A 142 8.22 6.05 7.04
C ASN A 142 8.19 4.57 6.62
N TYR A 143 7.16 3.82 7.01
CA TYR A 143 6.94 2.45 6.56
C TYR A 143 6.67 2.39 5.05
N ILE A 144 5.79 3.25 4.55
CA ILE A 144 5.52 3.38 3.11
C ILE A 144 6.80 3.75 2.35
N LEU A 145 7.60 4.70 2.85
CA LEU A 145 8.87 5.08 2.21
C LEU A 145 9.88 3.93 2.21
N ALA A 146 10.03 3.21 3.32
CA ALA A 146 10.90 2.03 3.37
C ALA A 146 10.41 0.94 2.41
N LEU A 147 9.10 0.68 2.36
CA LEU A 147 8.53 -0.33 1.51
C LEU A 147 8.68 0.01 0.01
N LEU A 148 8.35 1.23 -0.40
CA LEU A 148 8.42 1.64 -1.80
C LEU A 148 9.88 1.78 -2.28
N LEU A 149 10.73 2.44 -1.51
CA LEU A 149 12.09 2.80 -1.95
C LEU A 149 13.09 1.69 -1.68
N ASP A 150 13.10 1.15 -0.46
CA ASP A 150 14.10 0.17 -0.05
C ASP A 150 13.70 -1.25 -0.45
N ALA A 151 12.43 -1.63 -0.35
CA ALA A 151 11.95 -2.97 -0.71
C ALA A 151 11.56 -3.09 -2.19
N TYR A 152 10.60 -2.31 -2.68
CA TYR A 152 10.12 -2.42 -4.07
C TYR A 152 11.03 -1.75 -5.09
N LYS A 153 12.09 -1.08 -4.65
CA LYS A 153 13.15 -0.47 -5.48
C LYS A 153 12.64 0.66 -6.38
N PHE A 154 11.58 1.36 -5.98
CA PHE A 154 11.29 2.66 -6.57
C PHE A 154 12.43 3.63 -6.22
N ASN A 155 12.74 4.54 -7.14
CA ASN A 155 13.81 5.51 -6.98
C ASN A 155 13.37 6.87 -7.52
N GLN A 156 14.27 7.85 -7.53
CA GLN A 156 13.98 9.21 -8.00
C GLN A 156 13.33 9.26 -9.40
N THR A 157 13.73 8.36 -10.29
CA THR A 157 13.24 8.31 -11.67
C THR A 157 11.89 7.60 -11.76
N SER A 158 11.72 6.47 -11.07
CA SER A 158 10.48 5.69 -11.11
C SER A 158 9.39 6.17 -10.14
N TRP A 159 9.71 7.06 -9.18
CA TRP A 159 8.74 7.58 -8.21
C TRP A 159 7.49 8.19 -8.86
N SER A 160 7.69 8.92 -9.96
CA SER A 160 6.62 9.62 -10.67
C SER A 160 5.58 8.69 -11.30
N SER A 161 5.87 7.39 -11.42
CA SER A 161 4.93 6.40 -11.95
C SER A 161 3.94 5.88 -10.90
N ILE A 162 4.07 6.27 -9.63
CA ILE A 162 3.14 5.89 -8.57
C ILE A 162 2.01 6.93 -8.44
N ARG A 163 0.77 6.48 -8.54
CA ARG A 163 -0.45 7.26 -8.31
C ARG A 163 -1.11 6.83 -7.02
N PHE A 164 -1.10 7.69 -6.01
CA PHE A 164 -1.81 7.43 -4.76
C PHE A 164 -3.30 7.76 -4.94
N GLN A 165 -4.13 6.73 -5.08
CA GLN A 165 -5.53 6.87 -5.49
C GLN A 165 -6.41 5.83 -4.78
N MET A 166 -7.62 6.22 -4.34
CA MET A 166 -8.59 5.30 -3.73
C MET A 166 -9.73 4.89 -4.67
N LYS A 167 -10.03 5.70 -5.71
CA LYS A 167 -11.18 5.46 -6.59
C LYS A 167 -10.83 5.56 -8.07
N ALA A 168 -11.49 4.75 -8.89
CA ALA A 168 -11.51 4.85 -10.34
C ALA A 168 -12.96 4.72 -10.83
N ALA A 169 -13.42 5.67 -11.66
CA ALA A 169 -14.81 5.72 -12.13
C ALA A 169 -15.84 5.52 -10.99
N ASP A 170 -15.67 6.29 -9.90
CA ASP A 170 -16.46 6.26 -8.67
C ASP A 170 -16.47 4.94 -7.88
N THR A 171 -15.70 3.95 -8.29
CA THR A 171 -15.54 2.66 -7.59
C THR A 171 -14.25 2.63 -6.80
N ASP A 172 -14.29 2.09 -5.58
CA ASP A 172 -13.09 1.92 -4.75
C ASP A 172 -12.13 0.92 -5.40
N ILE A 173 -10.86 1.32 -5.49
CA ILE A 173 -9.77 0.47 -5.97
C ILE A 173 -9.48 -0.57 -4.89
N GLY A 174 -9.61 -1.84 -5.26
CA GLY A 174 -9.36 -2.98 -4.39
C GLY A 174 -9.58 -4.30 -5.12
N TRP A 175 -9.30 -5.40 -4.45
CA TRP A 175 -9.40 -6.74 -5.03
C TRP A 175 -10.86 -7.20 -5.23
N ALA A 176 -11.82 -6.63 -4.49
CA ALA A 176 -13.19 -7.12 -4.43
C ALA A 176 -13.89 -7.13 -5.80
N LEU A 177 -13.77 -6.05 -6.59
CA LEU A 177 -14.39 -5.98 -7.91
C LEU A 177 -13.80 -7.04 -8.87
N GLY A 178 -12.48 -7.12 -8.96
CA GLY A 178 -11.81 -8.11 -9.80
C GLY A 178 -12.15 -9.54 -9.39
N TYR A 179 -12.28 -9.80 -8.09
CA TYR A 179 -12.70 -11.09 -7.56
C TYR A 179 -14.12 -11.46 -8.00
N VAL A 180 -15.08 -10.54 -7.87
CA VAL A 180 -16.46 -10.76 -8.33
C VAL A 180 -16.49 -11.01 -9.82
N LEU A 181 -15.83 -10.15 -10.62
CA LEU A 181 -15.77 -10.29 -12.07
C LEU A 181 -15.20 -11.64 -12.52
N ASN A 182 -14.20 -12.14 -11.82
CA ASN A 182 -13.62 -13.46 -12.08
C ASN A 182 -14.60 -14.59 -11.73
N LEU A 183 -15.20 -14.56 -10.53
CA LEU A 183 -16.14 -15.59 -10.09
C LEU A 183 -17.42 -15.65 -10.94
N THR A 184 -17.85 -14.53 -11.51
CA THR A 184 -19.02 -14.44 -12.38
C THR A 184 -18.69 -14.60 -13.87
N ASN A 185 -17.43 -14.88 -14.21
CA ASN A 185 -16.95 -15.04 -15.59
C ASN A 185 -17.30 -13.82 -16.48
N MET A 186 -17.22 -12.62 -15.91
CA MET A 186 -17.54 -11.35 -16.60
C MET A 186 -16.34 -10.73 -17.31
N ILE A 187 -15.16 -11.36 -17.22
CA ILE A 187 -13.96 -10.99 -17.98
C ILE A 187 -13.76 -12.07 -19.04
N PRO A 188 -14.12 -11.81 -20.31
CA PRO A 188 -13.92 -12.80 -21.36
C PRO A 188 -12.43 -12.96 -21.65
N ALA A 189 -12.00 -14.21 -21.89
CA ALA A 189 -10.60 -14.51 -22.22
C ALA A 189 -10.21 -13.95 -23.60
N GLU A 190 -11.18 -13.90 -24.51
CA GLU A 190 -11.03 -13.43 -25.88
C GLU A 190 -12.04 -12.33 -26.14
N ALA A 191 -11.73 -11.45 -27.09
CA ALA A 191 -12.71 -10.48 -27.55
C ALA A 191 -13.96 -11.24 -28.06
N PRO A 192 -15.19 -10.76 -27.77
CA PRO A 192 -16.39 -11.37 -28.33
C PRO A 192 -16.25 -11.47 -29.85
N GLU A 193 -16.60 -12.62 -30.42
CA GLU A 193 -16.63 -12.76 -31.88
C GLU A 193 -17.52 -11.65 -32.45
N GLN A 194 -16.96 -10.85 -33.34
CA GLN A 194 -17.76 -9.96 -34.16
C GLN A 194 -18.53 -10.82 -35.15
N ALA A 195 -19.68 -11.33 -34.72
CA ALA A 195 -20.60 -12.01 -35.61
C ALA A 195 -21.03 -11.00 -36.69
N LYS A 196 -20.49 -11.13 -37.91
CA LYS A 196 -21.01 -10.43 -39.07
C LYS A 196 -22.39 -11.02 -39.35
N GLY A 197 -23.42 -10.41 -38.78
CA GLY A 197 -24.81 -10.74 -39.11
C GLY A 197 -25.02 -10.48 -40.60
N GLN A 198 -25.52 -11.47 -41.34
CA GLN A 198 -26.00 -11.26 -42.70
C GLN A 198 -27.27 -10.41 -42.62
N GLU A 199 -27.37 -9.35 -43.43
CA GLU A 199 -28.59 -8.54 -43.45
C GLU A 199 -29.81 -9.42 -43.70
N ARG A 200 -30.89 -9.20 -42.94
CA ARG A 200 -32.11 -10.02 -42.99
C ARG A 200 -32.65 -10.19 -44.41
N GLY A 201 -32.54 -9.16 -45.24
CA GLY A 201 -32.97 -9.19 -46.65
C GLY A 201 -32.14 -10.16 -47.51
N LEU A 202 -30.81 -10.15 -47.36
CA LEU A 202 -29.92 -11.08 -48.06
C LEU A 202 -30.18 -12.52 -47.61
N TRP A 203 -30.37 -12.75 -46.32
CA TRP A 203 -30.70 -14.07 -45.79
C TRP A 203 -32.06 -14.60 -46.31
N ALA A 204 -33.09 -13.75 -46.32
CA ALA A 204 -34.40 -14.10 -46.85
C ALA A 204 -34.36 -14.39 -48.35
N ALA A 205 -33.62 -13.60 -49.13
CA ALA A 205 -33.41 -13.84 -50.55
C ALA A 205 -32.69 -15.18 -50.78
N THR A 206 -31.63 -15.49 -50.04
CA THR A 206 -30.92 -16.78 -50.15
C THR A 206 -31.86 -17.96 -49.90
N ILE A 207 -32.71 -17.89 -48.86
CA ILE A 207 -33.69 -18.96 -48.58
C ILE A 207 -34.72 -19.09 -49.71
N PHE A 208 -35.27 -17.96 -50.18
CA PHE A 208 -36.23 -17.98 -51.29
C PHE A 208 -35.63 -18.65 -52.54
N PHE A 209 -34.41 -18.29 -52.92
CA PHE A 209 -33.73 -18.91 -54.07
C PHE A 209 -33.46 -20.40 -53.86
N ILE A 210 -33.02 -20.82 -52.67
CA ILE A 210 -32.80 -22.24 -52.37
C ILE A 210 -34.10 -23.04 -52.54
N VAL A 211 -35.21 -22.57 -51.97
CA VAL A 211 -36.52 -23.22 -52.10
C VAL A 211 -36.96 -23.30 -53.55
N LEU A 212 -36.76 -22.22 -54.32
CA LEU A 212 -37.17 -22.14 -55.72
C LEU A 212 -36.33 -23.03 -56.65
N THR A 213 -35.08 -23.33 -56.29
CA THR A 213 -34.22 -24.27 -57.04
C THR A 213 -34.44 -25.74 -56.68
N LEU A 214 -35.04 -26.03 -55.52
CA LEU A 214 -35.33 -27.38 -55.04
C LEU A 214 -36.77 -27.83 -55.34
N ALA A 215 -37.61 -26.93 -55.84
CA ALA A 215 -38.97 -27.20 -56.32
C ALA A 215 -38.98 -27.44 -57.84
#